data_AF-S7VRL6-F1
#
_entry.id   AF-S7VRL6-F1
#
_cell.length_a   1.000
_cell.length_b   1.000
_cell.length_c   1.000
_cell.angle_alpha   90.00
_cell.angle_beta   90.00
_cell.angle_gamma   90.00
#
_symmetry.space_group_name_H-M   'P 1'
#
loop_
_entity.id
_entity.type
_entity.pdbx_description
1 polymer ?
#
loop_
_entity_poly.entity_id
_entity_poly.type
_entity_poly.pdbx_seq_one_letter_code
_entity_poly.pdbx_strand_id
1 'polypeptide(L)' 'MAIKKQYLKSKPVCKVTFSVPAKEAKNVAVVGSFNEWNTEATELKNKRTELLKAL' A
#
# COMPACT_ATOMS: atom_id res chain seq x y z
N MET A 1 6.30 -10.42 3.68
CA MET A 1 7.05 -9.32 4.32
C MET A 1 6.08 -8.16 4.52
N ALA A 2 6.01 -7.56 5.71
CA ALA A 2 5.01 -6.54 6.03
C ALA A 2 5.16 -5.26 5.18
N ILE A 3 6.41 -4.88 4.85
CA ILE A 3 6.72 -3.70 4.03
C ILE A 3 7.85 -4.06 3.06
N LYS A 4 7.70 -3.74 1.77
CA LYS A 4 8.74 -3.89 0.74
C LYS A 4 8.96 -2.56 0.02
N LYS A 5 10.22 -2.13 -0.05
CA LYS A 5 10.63 -0.94 -0.80
C LYS A 5 11.33 -1.36 -2.09
N GLN A 6 10.96 -0.73 -3.20
CA GLN A 6 11.60 -0.95 -4.51
C GLN A 6 11.92 0.40 -5.15
N TYR A 7 13.20 0.68 -5.31
CA TYR A 7 13.68 1.86 -6.03
C TYR A 7 13.66 1.58 -7.53
N LEU A 8 13.00 2.46 -8.29
CA LEU A 8 12.95 2.35 -9.75
C LEU A 8 14.29 2.83 -10.34
N LYS A 9 14.87 2.05 -11.26
CA LYS A 9 16.11 2.43 -11.93
C LYS A 9 15.91 3.54 -12.98
N SER A 10 14.71 3.62 -13.54
CA SER A 10 14.36 4.56 -14.62
C SER A 10 13.88 5.92 -14.14
N LYS A 11 13.51 6.05 -12.86
CA LYS A 11 12.97 7.28 -12.26
C LYS A 11 13.38 7.35 -10.78
N PRO A 12 13.66 8.54 -10.22
CA PRO A 12 14.04 8.70 -8.81
C PRO A 12 12.82 8.53 -7.89
N VAL A 13 12.18 7.36 -7.94
CA VAL A 13 10.95 7.04 -7.22
C VAL A 13 11.14 5.72 -6.50
N CYS A 14 10.73 5.68 -5.23
CA CYS A 14 10.70 4.48 -4.41
C CYS A 14 9.27 3.99 -4.24
N LYS A 15 8.95 2.85 -4.83
CA LYS A 15 7.65 2.20 -4.66
C LYS A 15 7.60 1.43 -3.34
N VAL A 16 6.60 1.69 -2.50
CA VAL A 16 6.42 1.00 -1.22
C VAL A 16 5.18 0.10 -1.29
N THR A 17 5.37 -1.19 -1.04
CA THR A 17 4.29 -2.19 -1.01
C THR A 17 4.06 -2.62 0.42
N PHE A 18 2.81 -2.56 0.86
CA PHE A 18 2.37 -3.01 2.18
C PHE A 18 1.61 -4.32 2.00
N SER A 19 1.97 -5.33 2.78
CA SER A 19 1.27 -6.62 2.77
C SER A 19 0.80 -6.92 4.19
N VAL A 20 -0.51 -6.96 4.36
CA VAL A 20 -1.18 -7.30 5.61
C VAL A 20 -2.07 -8.51 5.36
N PRO A 21 -1.99 -9.57 6.19
CA PRO A 21 -2.93 -10.67 6.14
C PRO A 21 -4.31 -10.14 6.55
N ALA A 22 -5.23 -10.09 5.61
CA ALA A 22 -6.52 -9.41 5.74
C ALA A 22 -7.68 -10.38 5.46
N LYS A 23 -7.63 -11.59 6.01
CA LYS A 23 -8.59 -12.67 5.72
C LYS A 23 -10.04 -12.32 6.05
N GLU A 24 -10.26 -11.47 7.04
CA GLU A 24 -11.60 -11.09 7.54
C GLU A 24 -11.91 -9.59 7.37
N ALA A 25 -10.97 -8.81 6.86
CA ALA A 25 -11.17 -7.37 6.71
C ALA A 25 -11.93 -7.06 5.42
N LYS A 26 -13.02 -6.28 5.53
CA LYS A 26 -13.80 -5.82 4.38
C LYS A 26 -13.04 -4.78 3.56
N ASN A 27 -12.37 -3.86 4.24
CA ASN A 27 -11.58 -2.78 3.66
C ASN A 27 -10.27 -2.60 4.45
N VAL A 28 -9.20 -2.24 3.75
CA VAL A 28 -7.89 -1.91 4.32
C VAL A 28 -7.38 -0.66 3.62
N ALA A 29 -6.91 0.32 4.40
CA ALA A 29 -6.30 1.55 3.90
C ALA A 29 -4.94 1.76 4.56
N VAL A 30 -3.97 2.29 3.81
CA VAL A 30 -2.71 2.77 4.38
C VAL A 30 -2.86 4.24 4.69
N VAL A 31 -2.63 4.63 5.94
CA VAL A 31 -2.73 6.02 6.40
C VAL A 31 -1.46 6.46 7.10
N GLY A 32 -1.14 7.76 7.01
CA GLY A 32 -0.01 8.37 7.69
C GLY A 32 0.13 9.84 7.33
N SER A 33 1.23 10.46 7.75
CA SER A 33 1.47 11.89 7.46
C SER A 33 1.51 12.23 5.96
N PHE A 34 1.90 11.27 5.11
CA PHE A 34 2.00 11.45 3.66
C PHE A 34 0.64 11.55 2.95
N ASN A 35 -0.45 11.17 3.63
CA ASN A 35 -1.82 11.32 3.12
C ASN A 35 -2.72 12.03 4.13
N GLU A 36 -2.14 12.83 5.04
CA GLU A 36 -2.86 13.59 6.06
C GLU A 36 -3.79 12.71 6.94
N TRP A 37 -3.41 11.46 7.16
CA TRP A 37 -4.22 10.47 7.89
C TRP A 37 -5.59 10.18 7.26
N ASN A 38 -5.77 10.51 5.99
CA ASN A 38 -7.03 10.34 5.29
C ASN A 38 -7.27 8.86 4.92
N THR A 39 -8.35 8.29 5.42
CA THR A 39 -8.73 6.88 5.21
C THR A 39 -9.31 6.59 3.83
N GLU A 40 -9.77 7.61 3.10
CA GLU A 40 -10.41 7.50 1.78
C GLU A 40 -9.43 7.80 0.64
N ALA A 41 -8.44 8.66 0.89
CA ALA A 41 -7.45 9.07 -0.10
C ALA A 41 -6.57 7.91 -0.61
N THR A 42 -6.54 6.78 0.09
CA THR A 42 -5.66 5.65 -0.22
C THR A 42 -6.37 4.30 -0.07
N GLU A 43 -7.59 4.20 -0.60
CA GLU A 43 -8.32 2.93 -0.66
C GLU A 43 -7.55 1.88 -1.49
N LEU A 44 -7.30 0.72 -0.88
CA LEU A 44 -6.55 -0.36 -1.50
C LEU A 44 -7.50 -1.27 -2.30
N LYS A 45 -7.43 -1.21 -3.63
CA LYS A 45 -8.19 -2.15 -4.49
C LYS A 45 -7.69 -3.58 -4.31
N ASN A 46 -8.55 -4.42 -3.74
CA ASN A 46 -8.32 -5.85 -3.54
C ASN A 46 -8.20 -6.57 -4.90
N LYS A 47 -6.97 -6.83 -5.37
CA LYS A 47 -6.73 -7.81 -6.43
C LYS A 47 -6.32 -9.11 -5.75
N ARG A 48 -6.92 -10.21 -6.23
CA ARG A 48 -6.79 -11.61 -5.80
C ARG A 48 -5.34 -12.13 -5.78
N THR A 49 -4.50 -11.56 -4.92
CA THR A 49 -3.20 -12.02 -4.40
C THR A 49 -2.64 -10.85 -3.57
N GLU A 50 -2.32 -11.11 -2.30
CA GLU A 50 -2.00 -10.15 -1.22
C GLU A 50 -0.81 -9.20 -1.46
N LEU A 51 -0.88 -8.34 -2.46
CA LEU A 51 0.14 -7.35 -2.80
C LEU A 51 -0.51 -6.00 -3.07
N LEU A 52 -0.54 -5.15 -2.04
CA LEU A 52 -1.12 -3.81 -2.10
C LEU A 52 -0.01 -2.79 -2.34
N LYS A 53 -0.08 -2.10 -3.49
CA LYS A 53 0.96 -1.18 -3.96
C LYS A 53 0.50 0.25 -3.68
N ALA A 54 1.17 0.94 -2.76
CA ALA A 54 1.21 2.40 -2.77
C ALA A 54 2.34 2.82 -3.73
N LEU A 55 2.09 3.81 -4.58
CA LEU A 55 3.11 4.38 -5.48
C LEU A 55 3.87 5.50 -4.78
#